data_AF-A0AAW0M1I1-F1
#
_entry.id   AF-A0AAW0M1I1-F1
#
_cell.length_a   1.000
_cell.length_b   1.000
_cell.length_c   1.000
_cell.angle_alpha   90.00
_cell.angle_beta   90.00
_cell.angle_gamma   90.00
#
_symmetry.space_group_name_H-M   'P 1'
#
loop_
_entity.id
_entity.type
_entity.pdbx_description
1 polymer ?
#
loop_
_entity_poly.entity_id
_entity_poly.type
_entity_poly.pdbx_seq_one_letter_code
_entity_poly.pdbx_strand_id
1 'polypeptide(L)'
;MKQHGVSEQVVHDEFNRQVANAWKDINEECIRPTVVPMPLLMRVLNLTQVVDVIYKEGDSYTHVGKEMKDNVASVLIDLIPI
;
A
#
# COMPACT_ATOMS: atom_id res chain seq x y z
N MET A 1 -10.98 -18.46 5.30
CA MET A 1 -12.05 -19.24 5.96
C MET A 1 -12.19 -20.63 5.35
N LYS A 2 -12.69 -20.79 4.11
CA LYS A 2 -12.98 -22.10 3.50
C LYS A 2 -11.82 -23.11 3.50
N GLN A 3 -10.60 -22.69 3.16
CA GLN A 3 -9.44 -23.59 3.06
C GLN A 3 -9.02 -24.19 4.41
N HIS A 4 -9.17 -23.44 5.50
CA HIS A 4 -8.65 -23.83 6.82
C HIS A 4 -9.74 -23.93 7.90
N GLY A 5 -11.01 -23.72 7.56
CA GLY A 5 -12.14 -23.77 8.51
C GLY A 5 -12.11 -22.70 9.60
N VAL A 6 -11.31 -21.65 9.46
CA VAL A 6 -11.12 -20.59 10.47
C VAL A 6 -12.09 -19.41 10.32
N SER A 7 -12.25 -18.62 11.39
CA SER A 7 -13.06 -17.40 11.39
C SER A 7 -12.49 -16.31 10.48
N GLU A 8 -13.33 -15.34 10.13
CA GLU A 8 -12.91 -14.17 9.34
C GLU A 8 -11.81 -13.36 10.03
N GLN A 9 -11.95 -13.13 11.34
CA GLN A 9 -10.97 -12.40 12.14
C GLN A 9 -9.58 -13.06 12.06
N VAL A 10 -9.50 -14.39 12.20
CA VAL A 10 -8.23 -15.12 12.10
C VAL A 10 -7.60 -14.97 10.71
N VAL A 11 -8.41 -14.92 9.66
CA VAL A 11 -7.93 -14.70 8.29
C VAL A 11 -7.38 -13.28 8.11
N HIS A 12 -8.09 -12.30 8.65
CA HIS A 12 -7.67 -10.89 8.60
C HIS A 12 -6.35 -10.69 9.35
N ASP A 13 -6.21 -11.26 10.54
CA ASP A 13 -4.98 -11.20 11.33
C ASP A 13 -3.80 -11.86 10.59
N GLU A 14 -4.02 -13.01 9.96
CA GLU A 14 -3.00 -13.70 9.17
C GLU A 14 -2.60 -12.90 7.91
N PHE A 15 -3.56 -12.30 7.20
CA PHE A 15 -3.24 -11.44 6.04
C PHE A 15 -2.47 -10.20 6.46
N ASN A 16 -2.83 -9.55 7.56
CA ASN A 16 -2.06 -8.42 8.08
C ASN A 16 -0.63 -8.81 8.46
N ARG A 17 -0.46 -9.99 9.06
CA ARG A 17 0.88 -10.54 9.34
C ARG A 17 1.69 -10.75 8.07
N GLN A 18 1.07 -11.29 7.01
CA GLN A 18 1.73 -11.48 5.71
C GLN A 18 2.10 -10.16 5.06
N VAL A 19 1.20 -9.17 5.05
CA VAL A 19 1.48 -7.81 4.54
C VAL A 19 2.63 -7.16 5.31
N ALA A 20 2.63 -7.26 6.65
CA ALA A 20 3.71 -6.71 7.47
C ALA A 20 5.06 -7.39 7.21
N ASN A 21 5.08 -8.69 6.91
CA ASN A 21 6.31 -9.38 6.51
C ASN A 21 6.76 -8.97 5.11
N ALA A 22 5.84 -8.87 4.14
CA ALA A 22 6.15 -8.40 2.80
C ALA A 22 6.75 -6.98 2.79
N TRP A 23 6.29 -6.09 3.67
CA TRP A 23 6.90 -4.77 3.87
C TRP A 23 8.35 -4.86 4.37
N LYS A 24 8.68 -5.82 5.23
CA LYS A 24 10.07 -6.03 5.68
C LYS A 24 10.94 -6.52 4.53
N ASP A 25 10.43 -7.45 3.73
CA ASP A 25 11.15 -7.98 2.56
C ASP A 25 11.44 -6.85 1.55
N ILE A 26 10.45 -6.01 1.24
CA ILE A 26 10.63 -4.83 0.37
C ILE A 26 11.74 -3.91 0.91
N ASN A 27 11.70 -3.60 2.21
CA ASN A 27 12.70 -2.73 2.83
C ASN A 27 14.10 -3.32 2.77
N GLU A 28 14.24 -4.61 3.02
CA GLU A 28 15.52 -5.31 2.95
C GLU A 28 16.10 -5.29 1.52
N GLU A 29 15.27 -5.61 0.51
CA GLU A 29 15.68 -5.64 -0.89
C GLU A 29 16.00 -4.25 -1.45
N CYS A 30 15.32 -3.20 -0.98
CA CYS A 30 15.63 -1.82 -1.37
C CYS A 30 16.94 -1.29 -0.79
N ILE A 31 17.45 -1.87 0.31
CA ILE A 31 18.72 -1.47 0.95
C ILE A 31 19.89 -2.29 0.41
N ARG A 32 19.65 -3.56 0.06
CA ARG A 32 20.69 -4.44 -0.44
C ARG A 32 21.15 -4.03 -1.84
N PRO A 33 22.46 -4.18 -2.17
CA PRO A 33 22.92 -4.04 -3.55
C PRO A 33 22.19 -5.03 -4.44
N THR A 34 21.51 -4.51 -5.46
CA THR A 34 20.72 -5.29 -6.41
C THR A 34 21.19 -5.04 -7.85
N VAL A 35 20.97 -6.02 -8.72
CA VAL A 35 21.19 -5.87 -10.17
C VAL A 35 20.12 -5.00 -10.84
N VAL A 36 19.00 -4.78 -10.16
CA VAL A 36 17.88 -3.97 -10.67
C VAL A 36 18.13 -2.49 -10.36
N PRO A 37 18.05 -1.58 -11.34
CA PRO A 37 18.17 -0.15 -11.08
C PRO A 37 17.14 0.36 -10.08
N MET A 38 17.59 1.16 -9.11
CA MET A 38 16.72 1.75 -8.08
C MET A 38 15.50 2.51 -8.64
N PRO A 39 15.59 3.27 -9.76
CA PRO A 39 14.41 3.92 -10.34
C PRO A 39 13.28 2.95 -10.75
N LEU A 40 13.60 1.70 -11.08
CA LEU A 40 12.59 0.68 -11.38
C LEU A 40 11.96 0.13 -10.10
N LEU A 41 12.77 -0.15 -9.07
CA LEU A 41 12.29 -0.58 -7.76
C LEU A 41 11.36 0.48 -7.14
N MET A 42 11.72 1.76 -7.26
CA MET A 42 10.90 2.88 -6.77
C MET A 42 9.51 2.90 -7.41
N ARG A 43 9.35 2.48 -8.68
CA ARG A 43 8.02 2.41 -9.30
C ARG A 43 7.13 1.37 -8.63
N VAL A 44 7.69 0.20 -8.32
CA VAL A 44 6.96 -0.88 -7.63
C VAL A 44 6.64 -0.45 -6.20
N LEU A 45 7.64 0.08 -5.48
CA LEU A 45 7.46 0.59 -4.11
C LEU A 45 6.36 1.66 -4.04
N ASN A 46 6.41 2.66 -4.93
CA ASN A 46 5.40 3.73 -4.96
C ASN A 46 4.00 3.19 -5.28
N LEU A 47 3.89 2.18 -6.15
CA LEU A 47 2.60 1.55 -6.43
C LEU A 47 2.06 0.83 -5.18
N THR A 48 2.90 0.08 -4.47
CA THR A 48 2.51 -0.58 -3.21
C THR A 48 2.06 0.43 -2.16
N GLN A 49 2.78 1.57 -2.03
CA GLN A 49 2.40 2.65 -1.12
C GLN A 49 1.05 3.28 -1.49
N VAL A 50 0.79 3.50 -2.77
CA VAL A 50 -0.51 4.03 -3.23
C VAL A 50 -1.65 3.05 -2.92
N VAL A 51 -1.45 1.74 -3.09
CA VAL A 51 -2.44 0.73 -2.73
C VAL A 51 -2.72 0.77 -1.22
N ASP A 52 -1.69 0.86 -0.38
CA ASP A 52 -1.84 0.97 1.08
C ASP A 52 -2.67 2.20 1.46
N VAL A 53 -2.39 3.36 0.84
CA VAL A 53 -3.15 4.61 1.07
C VAL A 53 -4.61 4.48 0.64
N ILE A 54 -4.86 3.93 -0.54
CA ILE A 54 -6.22 3.82 -1.11
C ILE A 54 -7.11 2.90 -0.26
N TYR A 55 -6.55 1.80 0.25
CA TYR A 55 -7.31 0.75 0.91
C TYR A 55 -7.28 0.77 2.45
N LYS A 56 -6.56 1.72 3.04
CA LYS A 56 -6.32 1.80 4.49
C LYS A 56 -7.59 1.72 5.33
N GLU A 57 -8.63 2.46 4.95
CA GLU A 57 -9.89 2.56 5.70
C GLU A 57 -11.08 1.90 4.94
N GLY A 58 -10.80 1.17 3.85
CA GLY A 58 -11.80 0.56 2.98
C GLY A 58 -11.56 0.84 1.50
N ASP A 59 -12.51 0.47 0.63
CA ASP A 59 -12.38 0.62 -0.83
C ASP A 59 -12.61 2.07 -1.30
N SER A 60 -11.62 2.94 -1.07
CA SER A 60 -11.66 4.35 -1.47
C SER A 60 -11.48 4.56 -2.97
N TYR A 61 -11.06 3.52 -3.70
CA TYR A 61 -10.94 3.57 -5.16
C TYR A 61 -12.32 3.59 -5.82
N THR A 62 -13.18 2.64 -5.45
CA THR A 62 -14.55 2.57 -5.98
C THR A 62 -15.46 3.56 -5.27
N HIS A 63 -15.32 3.68 -3.94
CA HIS A 63 -16.17 4.52 -3.09
C HIS A 63 -15.42 5.79 -2.67
N VAL A 64 -15.26 6.71 -3.63
CA VAL A 64 -14.45 7.92 -3.45
C VAL A 64 -15.06 8.87 -2.41
N GLY A 65 -14.56 8.77 -1.17
CA GLY A 65 -14.90 9.63 -0.05
C GLY A 65 -14.19 11.00 -0.07
N LYS A 66 -14.43 11.81 0.97
CA LYS A 66 -13.81 13.12 1.13
C LYS A 66 -12.28 13.02 1.20
N GLU A 67 -11.75 12.08 1.98
CA GLU A 67 -10.30 11.88 2.13
C GLU A 67 -9.59 11.65 0.81
N MET A 68 -10.09 10.73 -0.03
CA MET A 68 -9.45 10.45 -1.32
C MET A 68 -9.54 11.65 -2.29
N LYS A 69 -10.63 12.43 -2.25
CA LYS A 69 -10.74 13.68 -3.02
C LYS A 69 -9.72 14.71 -2.55
N ASP A 70 -9.56 14.86 -1.24
CA ASP A 70 -8.61 15.79 -0.63
C ASP A 70 -7.16 15.37 -0.98
N ASN A 71 -6.85 14.06 -0.95
CA ASN A 71 -5.54 13.53 -1.36
C ASN A 71 -5.24 13.81 -2.84
N VAL A 72 -6.20 13.59 -3.74
CA VAL A 72 -6.05 13.89 -5.18
C VAL A 72 -5.86 15.39 -5.40
N ALA A 73 -6.65 16.22 -4.74
CA ALA A 73 -6.52 17.67 -4.83
C ALA A 73 -5.13 18.12 -4.36
N SER A 74 -4.69 17.68 -3.19
CA SER A 74 -3.40 18.06 -2.62
C SER A 74 -2.19 17.66 -3.47
N VAL A 75 -2.27 16.58 -4.25
CA VAL A 75 -1.13 16.06 -5.03
C VAL A 75 -1.15 16.56 -6.48
N LEU A 76 -2.33 16.80 -7.06
CA LEU A 76 -2.49 17.03 -8.50
C LEU A 76 -3.17 18.35 -8.88
N ILE A 77 -3.79 19.06 -7.93
CA ILE A 77 -4.60 20.26 -8.21
C ILE A 77 -4.04 21.47 -7.45
N ASP A 78 -3.87 21.32 -6.14
CA ASP A 78 -3.49 22.41 -5.26
C ASP A 78 -1.98 22.68 -5.35
N LEU A 79 -1.63 23.95 -5.54
CA LEU A 79 -0.24 24.39 -5.53
C LEU A 79 0.27 24.48 -4.11
N ILE A 80 1.53 24.07 -3.90
CA ILE A 80 2.21 24.31 -2.63
C ILE A 80 2.50 25.82 -2.53
N PRO A 81 2.01 26.52 -1.48
CA PRO A 81 2.31 27.93 -1.28
C PRO A 81 3.83 28.15 -1.14
N ILE A 82 4.32 29.23 -1.74
CA ILE A 82 5.74 29.65 -1.69
C ILE A 82 5.98 30.55 -0.47
#